data_AF-A0A938TM84-F1
#
_entry.id   AF-A0A938TM84-F1
#
_cell.length_a   1.000
_cell.length_b   1.000
_cell.length_c   1.000
_cell.angle_alpha   90.00
_cell.angle_beta   90.00
_cell.angle_gamma   90.00
#
_symmetry.space_group_name_H-M   'P 1'
#
loop_
_entity.id
_entity.type
_entity.pdbx_description
1 polymer ?
#
loop_
_entity_poly.entity_id
_entity_poly.type
_entity_poly.pdbx_seq_one_letter_code
_entity_poly.pdbx_strand_id
1 'polypeptide(L)'
;MRHRIRFINSLVLAIALSGCTSQPASPVIDTAVVSPQNQYQTDRSNAYLPFPGEWTVGDVFRAYGNSVKDKLGYYFQKAHVAYPPREMALLAFKQEKKLELWARDHGEFRLIRDYFIMAASGDAGPKLKQGDRQVPEGIYRITDLNPNSHYHLSMKINYPNEFDLTHAEMDGRSDLGSDIFIHGKDASIGCLAMGDAAIRELFILTAQVGVNNVKVVIAPHDPKSYPLASSEELPVWTSELYAMISQEIEAVTSKVKSAKSPGYTQQNLPVNSGYY
;
A
#
# COMPACT_ATOMS: atom_id res chain seq x y z
N MET A 1 0.36 65.33 -33.03
CA MET A 1 -0.38 65.47 -31.75
C MET A 1 0.17 64.41 -30.79
N ARG A 2 1.11 64.76 -29.88
CA ARG A 2 0.88 65.07 -28.44
C ARG A 2 0.03 64.00 -27.76
N HIS A 3 0.57 63.10 -26.91
CA HIS A 3 0.89 63.21 -25.46
C HIS A 3 0.48 61.84 -24.86
N ARG A 4 0.95 61.27 -23.74
CA ARG A 4 1.87 61.59 -22.64
C ARG A 4 2.13 60.26 -21.92
N ILE A 5 3.37 59.99 -21.55
CA ILE A 5 3.76 58.97 -20.56
C ILE A 5 3.49 59.53 -19.16
N ARG A 6 2.89 58.74 -18.25
CA ARG A 6 2.72 59.09 -16.83
C ARG A 6 3.56 58.13 -15.97
N PHE A 7 4.41 58.75 -15.17
CA PHE A 7 5.18 58.18 -14.06
C PHE A 7 4.27 57.79 -12.89
N ILE A 8 4.61 56.72 -12.18
CA ILE A 8 4.22 56.52 -10.77
C ILE A 8 5.47 56.10 -9.99
N ASN A 9 5.96 57.02 -9.16
CA ASN A 9 6.87 56.78 -8.04
C ASN A 9 6.03 56.38 -6.82
N SER A 10 6.45 55.36 -6.08
CA SER A 10 6.08 55.14 -4.66
C SER A 10 7.16 54.25 -4.04
N LEU A 11 8.16 54.87 -3.42
CA LEU A 11 8.25 55.17 -1.99
C LEU A 11 8.53 53.91 -1.15
N VAL A 12 9.83 53.66 -0.95
CA VAL A 12 10.38 52.69 0.00
C VAL A 12 10.26 53.27 1.40
N LEU A 13 9.53 52.59 2.28
CA LEU A 13 9.44 52.93 3.70
C LEU A 13 10.39 52.01 4.48
N ALA A 14 11.47 52.59 4.99
CA ALA A 14 12.37 51.96 5.94
C ALA A 14 11.71 51.88 7.33
N ILE A 15 11.73 50.70 7.95
CA ILE A 15 11.42 50.54 9.38
C ILE A 15 12.70 50.07 10.09
N ALA A 16 12.97 50.77 11.18
CA ALA A 16 14.18 50.76 11.96
C ALA A 16 14.41 49.45 12.73
N LEU A 17 15.70 49.16 12.87
CA LEU A 17 16.30 48.14 13.73
C LEU A 17 16.09 48.49 15.21
N SER A 18 15.52 47.55 15.97
CA SER A 18 15.68 47.50 17.43
C SER A 18 16.61 46.36 17.77
N GLY A 19 17.79 46.70 18.29
CA GLY A 19 18.80 45.76 18.76
C GLY A 19 18.46 45.16 20.12
N CYS A 20 18.99 43.96 20.35
CA CYS A 20 19.27 43.43 21.68
C CYS A 20 20.64 42.74 21.64
N THR A 21 21.56 43.24 22.47
CA THR A 21 22.83 42.63 22.89
C THR A 21 22.66 42.31 24.39
N SER A 22 23.19 41.28 25.06
CA SER A 22 24.38 40.43 24.88
C SER A 22 24.37 39.27 25.92
N GLN A 23 24.68 38.02 25.48
CA GLN A 23 25.53 36.90 26.02
C GLN A 23 25.77 36.63 27.55
N PRO A 24 26.36 35.48 28.01
CA PRO A 24 26.45 34.07 27.50
C PRO A 24 26.38 32.91 28.56
N ALA A 25 26.36 31.65 28.05
CA ALA A 25 26.86 30.34 28.59
C ALA A 25 26.22 29.73 29.89
N SER A 26 25.89 28.43 30.01
CA SER A 26 26.69 27.22 29.72
C SER A 26 25.83 25.91 29.69
N PRO A 27 26.39 24.74 29.32
CA PRO A 27 25.67 23.58 28.78
C PRO A 27 25.48 22.42 29.76
N VAL A 28 24.45 21.59 29.54
CA VAL A 28 24.46 20.15 29.84
C VAL A 28 23.59 19.45 28.79
N ILE A 29 24.21 18.72 27.86
CA ILE A 29 23.53 17.64 27.11
C ILE A 29 24.05 16.35 27.73
N ASP A 30 23.19 15.70 28.51
CA ASP A 30 23.39 14.31 28.88
C ASP A 30 22.58 13.43 27.93
N THR A 31 23.26 12.40 27.45
CA THR A 31 22.81 11.41 26.48
C THR A 31 21.79 10.47 27.10
N ALA A 32 20.63 10.30 26.47
CA ALA A 32 19.87 9.06 26.61
C ALA A 32 19.03 8.79 25.34
N VAL A 33 19.50 7.80 24.59
CA VAL A 33 18.74 7.09 23.56
C VAL A 33 17.52 6.45 24.23
N VAL A 34 16.31 6.93 23.90
CA VAL A 34 15.06 6.29 24.32
C VAL A 34 14.38 5.69 23.09
N SER A 35 14.38 4.36 23.03
CA SER A 35 13.54 3.57 22.13
C SER A 35 12.06 3.78 22.45
N PRO A 36 11.16 3.90 21.46
CA PRO A 36 9.73 3.90 21.74
C PRO A 36 9.23 2.46 21.88
N GLN A 37 9.39 1.87 23.08
CA GLN A 37 8.47 0.82 23.55
C GLN A 37 7.24 1.54 24.08
N ASN A 38 6.27 1.86 23.21
CA ASN A 38 5.03 2.48 23.67
C ASN A 38 4.17 1.41 24.34
N GLN A 39 4.12 1.49 25.67
CA GLN A 39 3.31 0.65 26.53
C GLN A 39 1.83 0.93 26.25
N TYR A 40 1.12 -0.05 25.67
CA TYR A 40 -0.33 -0.07 25.65
C TYR A 40 -0.83 -0.38 27.07
N GLN A 41 -0.83 0.65 27.92
CA GLN A 41 -1.37 0.60 29.27
C GLN A 41 -2.91 0.68 29.16
N THR A 42 -3.56 -0.41 29.55
CA THR A 42 -5.02 -0.51 29.61
C THR A 42 -5.54 0.27 30.80
N ASP A 43 -5.87 1.54 30.62
CA ASP A 43 -6.63 2.27 31.62
C ASP A 43 -8.13 2.13 31.36
N ARG A 44 -8.82 1.47 32.29
CA ARG A 44 -10.28 1.31 32.29
C ARG A 44 -10.89 2.52 33.00
N SER A 45 -11.15 3.60 32.26
CA SER A 45 -12.05 4.66 32.73
C SER A 45 -12.67 5.40 31.55
N ASN A 46 -14.02 5.43 31.52
CA ASN A 46 -14.90 5.97 30.48
C ASN A 46 -14.76 5.31 29.10
N ALA A 47 -15.72 4.42 28.78
CA ALA A 47 -15.93 3.95 27.41
C ALA A 47 -16.43 5.11 26.55
N TYR A 48 -15.50 5.95 26.09
CA TYR A 48 -15.75 6.88 24.99
C TYR A 48 -15.95 6.03 23.74
N LEU A 49 -17.20 5.71 23.45
CA LEU A 49 -17.60 5.23 22.13
C LEU A 49 -17.82 6.50 21.29
N PRO A 50 -17.00 6.76 20.26
CA PRO A 50 -17.24 7.89 19.38
C PRO A 50 -18.63 7.77 18.76
N PHE A 51 -19.28 8.91 18.52
CA PHE A 51 -20.55 8.93 17.82
C PHE A 51 -20.38 8.31 16.41
N PRO A 52 -21.42 7.66 15.85
CA PRO A 52 -21.37 7.18 14.48
C PRO A 52 -20.92 8.29 13.52
N GLY A 53 -19.83 8.07 12.79
CA GLY A 53 -19.27 9.04 11.84
C GLY A 53 -18.03 9.81 12.32
N GLU A 54 -17.57 9.63 13.56
CA GLU A 54 -16.36 10.28 14.11
C GLU A 54 -15.24 9.30 14.47
N TRP A 55 -15.25 8.08 13.91
CA TRP A 55 -14.24 7.08 14.25
C TRP A 55 -12.86 7.51 13.73
N THR A 56 -11.86 7.44 14.60
CA THR A 56 -10.45 7.52 14.20
C THR A 56 -9.93 6.13 13.86
N VAL A 57 -8.76 6.05 13.21
CA VAL A 57 -8.05 4.77 13.06
C VAL A 57 -7.81 4.11 14.43
N GLY A 58 -7.50 4.91 15.47
CA GLY A 58 -7.33 4.42 16.84
C GLY A 58 -8.60 3.79 17.44
N ASP A 59 -9.78 4.31 17.10
CA ASP A 59 -11.07 3.70 17.50
C ASP A 59 -11.27 2.34 16.85
N VAL A 60 -10.92 2.20 15.56
CA VAL A 60 -10.96 0.92 14.85
C VAL A 60 -10.04 -0.11 15.53
N PHE A 61 -8.84 0.30 15.95
CA PHE A 61 -7.94 -0.55 16.73
C PHE A 61 -8.54 -0.96 18.08
N ARG A 62 -9.14 -0.03 18.83
CA ARG A 62 -9.80 -0.36 20.11
C ARG A 62 -10.93 -1.35 19.92
N ALA A 63 -11.74 -1.20 18.88
CA ALA A 63 -12.89 -2.04 18.61
C ALA A 63 -12.52 -3.44 18.10
N TYR A 64 -11.55 -3.53 17.17
CA TYR A 64 -11.32 -4.78 16.42
C TYR A 64 -9.89 -5.32 16.51
N GLY A 65 -8.93 -4.51 16.99
CA GLY A 65 -7.49 -4.81 16.96
C GLY A 65 -7.12 -6.14 17.57
N ASN A 66 -7.66 -6.48 18.75
CA ASN A 66 -7.37 -7.77 19.41
C ASN A 66 -7.87 -8.96 18.57
N SER A 67 -9.13 -8.91 18.13
CA SER A 67 -9.71 -9.99 17.30
C SER A 67 -8.98 -10.18 15.96
N VAL A 68 -8.54 -9.08 15.34
CA VAL A 68 -7.75 -9.12 14.11
C VAL A 68 -6.36 -9.70 14.39
N LYS A 69 -5.69 -9.26 15.45
CA LYS A 69 -4.39 -9.78 15.86
C LYS A 69 -4.43 -11.27 16.15
N ASP A 70 -5.44 -11.75 16.88
CA ASP A 70 -5.58 -13.16 17.20
C ASP A 70 -5.75 -14.01 15.93
N LYS A 71 -6.57 -13.51 15.00
CA LYS A 71 -6.85 -14.21 13.74
C LYS A 71 -5.68 -14.18 12.78
N LEU A 72 -5.12 -13.00 12.48
CA LEU A 72 -3.98 -12.86 11.57
C LEU A 72 -2.69 -13.43 12.16
N GLY A 73 -2.48 -13.31 13.47
CA GLY A 73 -1.30 -13.83 14.16
C GLY A 73 -1.04 -15.31 13.86
N TYR A 74 -2.10 -16.13 13.78
CA TYR A 74 -1.99 -17.53 13.37
C TYR A 74 -1.42 -17.69 11.95
N TYR A 75 -1.91 -16.93 10.97
CA TYR A 75 -1.44 -17.01 9.59
C TYR A 75 0.00 -16.51 9.44
N PHE A 76 0.35 -15.42 10.12
CA PHE A 76 1.70 -14.87 10.13
C PHE A 76 2.70 -15.84 10.77
N GLN A 77 2.34 -16.44 11.91
CA GLN A 77 3.15 -17.49 12.55
C GLN A 77 3.38 -18.68 11.60
N LYS A 78 2.33 -19.16 10.95
CA LYS A 78 2.40 -20.28 9.97
C LYS A 78 3.26 -19.93 8.76
N ALA A 79 3.25 -18.68 8.32
CA ALA A 79 4.04 -18.18 7.19
C ALA A 79 5.50 -17.86 7.58
N HIS A 80 5.85 -17.90 8.87
CA HIS A 80 7.13 -17.46 9.42
C HIS A 80 7.45 -15.99 9.07
N VAL A 81 6.44 -15.12 9.17
CA VAL A 81 6.56 -13.67 9.02
C VAL A 81 6.14 -13.00 10.33
N ALA A 82 6.84 -11.96 10.76
CA ALA A 82 6.50 -11.21 11.95
C ALA A 82 5.17 -10.48 11.79
N TYR A 83 4.49 -10.24 12.91
CA TYR A 83 3.26 -9.46 12.97
C TYR A 83 3.45 -8.24 13.89
N PRO A 84 3.23 -7.00 13.39
CA PRO A 84 2.96 -6.67 11.99
C PRO A 84 4.23 -6.87 11.11
N PRO A 85 4.07 -7.08 9.79
CA PRO A 85 5.19 -7.18 8.87
C PRO A 85 5.80 -5.80 8.56
N ARG A 86 6.96 -5.77 7.88
CA ARG A 86 7.51 -4.52 7.35
C ARG A 86 6.81 -4.05 6.08
N GLU A 87 6.46 -4.98 5.20
CA GLU A 87 5.82 -4.70 3.91
C GLU A 87 4.72 -5.71 3.62
N MET A 88 3.70 -5.28 2.87
CA MET A 88 2.66 -6.16 2.36
C MET A 88 2.25 -5.82 0.93
N ALA A 89 1.78 -6.83 0.21
CA ALA A 89 1.19 -6.72 -1.11
C ALA A 89 -0.20 -7.37 -1.11
N LEU A 90 -1.16 -6.69 -1.74
CA LEU A 90 -2.51 -7.18 -1.99
C LEU A 90 -2.63 -7.51 -3.48
N LEU A 91 -2.75 -8.79 -3.81
CA LEU A 91 -2.94 -9.24 -5.19
C LEU A 91 -4.40 -9.61 -5.39
N ALA A 92 -5.14 -8.78 -6.13
CA ALA A 92 -6.55 -8.99 -6.43
C ALA A 92 -6.72 -9.55 -7.84
N PHE A 93 -7.47 -10.65 -7.96
CA PHE A 93 -7.77 -11.32 -9.21
C PHE A 93 -9.28 -11.28 -9.44
N LYS A 94 -9.70 -10.54 -10.47
CA LYS A 94 -11.11 -10.21 -10.72
C LYS A 94 -11.93 -11.47 -11.04
N GLN A 95 -11.45 -12.31 -11.95
CA GLN A 95 -12.14 -13.51 -12.39
C GLN A 95 -12.30 -14.55 -11.28
N GLU A 96 -11.26 -14.77 -10.46
CA GLU A 96 -11.28 -15.69 -9.34
C GLU A 96 -12.02 -15.15 -8.12
N LYS A 97 -12.39 -13.86 -8.13
CA LYS A 97 -12.95 -13.14 -6.97
C LYS A 97 -12.10 -13.37 -5.72
N LYS A 98 -10.78 -13.23 -5.88
CA LYS A 98 -9.80 -13.56 -4.84
C LYS A 98 -8.86 -12.39 -4.61
N LEU A 99 -8.61 -12.06 -3.35
CA LEU A 99 -7.56 -11.14 -2.93
C LEU A 99 -6.57 -11.89 -2.04
N GLU A 100 -5.31 -11.97 -2.45
CA GLU A 100 -4.23 -12.57 -1.67
C GLU A 100 -3.47 -11.50 -0.89
N LEU A 101 -3.29 -11.73 0.40
CA LEU A 101 -2.39 -10.97 1.27
C LEU A 101 -1.03 -11.66 1.32
N TRP A 102 -0.04 -10.98 0.78
CA TRP A 102 1.38 -11.34 0.88
C TRP A 102 2.09 -10.37 1.80
N ALA A 103 3.03 -10.86 2.61
CA ALA A 103 3.80 -10.01 3.50
C ALA A 103 5.25 -10.48 3.66
N ARG A 104 6.11 -9.56 4.10
CA ARG A 104 7.51 -9.85 4.46
C ARG A 104 8.02 -8.90 5.53
N ASP A 105 9.05 -9.35 6.23
CA ASP A 105 9.91 -8.49 7.05
C ASP A 105 11.20 -8.19 6.30
N HIS A 106 11.92 -9.27 5.98
CA HIS A 106 13.18 -9.27 5.24
C HIS A 106 13.13 -10.37 4.20
N GLY A 107 13.76 -10.14 3.06
CA GLY A 107 13.83 -11.10 1.97
C GLY A 107 12.51 -11.24 1.21
N GLU A 108 12.05 -12.47 1.09
CA GLU A 108 10.99 -12.86 0.17
C GLU A 108 9.59 -12.68 0.77
N PHE A 109 8.64 -12.29 -0.06
CA PHE A 109 7.23 -12.32 0.30
C PHE A 109 6.76 -13.76 0.60
N ARG A 110 5.78 -13.85 1.50
CA ARG A 110 5.07 -15.09 1.84
C ARG A 110 3.58 -14.85 1.77
N LEU A 111 2.86 -15.80 1.20
CA LEU A 111 1.41 -15.80 1.26
C LEU A 111 0.99 -15.97 2.72
N ILE A 112 0.23 -14.99 3.23
CA ILE A 112 -0.33 -15.03 4.57
C ILE A 112 -1.72 -15.67 4.51
N ARG A 113 -2.57 -15.16 3.61
CA ARG A 113 -3.97 -15.54 3.53
C ARG A 113 -4.60 -15.04 2.23
N ASP A 114 -5.65 -15.72 1.76
CA ASP A 114 -6.57 -15.25 0.74
C ASP A 114 -7.95 -14.85 1.32
N TYR A 115 -8.62 -13.95 0.61
CA TYR A 115 -9.95 -13.44 0.90
C TYR A 115 -10.83 -13.54 -0.35
N PHE A 116 -12.11 -13.85 -0.17
CA PHE A 116 -13.08 -13.77 -1.24
C PHE A 116 -13.50 -12.31 -1.46
N ILE A 117 -13.52 -11.88 -2.71
CA ILE A 117 -14.05 -10.58 -3.14
C ILE A 117 -15.56 -10.76 -3.33
N MET A 118 -16.36 -10.15 -2.46
CA MET A 118 -17.82 -10.29 -2.48
C MET A 118 -18.43 -9.67 -3.73
N ALA A 119 -17.95 -8.48 -4.11
CA ALA A 119 -18.33 -7.83 -5.35
C ALA A 119 -17.17 -7.02 -5.94
N ALA A 120 -16.99 -7.18 -7.24
CA ALA A 120 -16.16 -6.39 -8.12
C ALA A 120 -16.90 -6.26 -9.44
N SER A 121 -17.03 -5.04 -9.96
CA SER A 121 -17.74 -4.80 -11.21
C SER A 121 -16.81 -4.94 -12.40
N GLY A 122 -17.39 -5.34 -13.53
CA GLY A 122 -16.70 -5.37 -14.80
C GLY A 122 -16.13 -6.73 -15.18
N ASP A 123 -15.71 -6.82 -16.43
CA ASP A 123 -15.05 -7.97 -17.03
C ASP A 123 -13.53 -7.72 -17.13
N ALA A 124 -12.79 -8.60 -17.79
CA ALA A 124 -11.37 -8.38 -18.06
C ALA A 124 -11.15 -7.09 -18.85
N GLY A 125 -10.16 -6.29 -18.44
CA GLY A 125 -9.83 -5.00 -19.02
C GLY A 125 -9.72 -3.88 -17.98
N PRO A 126 -8.86 -2.88 -18.21
CA PRO A 126 -8.70 -1.75 -17.29
C PRO A 126 -9.94 -0.85 -17.28
N LYS A 127 -10.04 -0.02 -16.24
CA LYS A 127 -10.99 1.08 -16.18
C LYS A 127 -10.53 2.18 -17.13
N LEU A 128 -11.41 2.65 -18.01
CA LEU A 128 -11.07 3.63 -19.05
C LEU A 128 -11.79 4.97 -18.87
N LYS A 129 -12.94 4.98 -18.18
CA LYS A 129 -13.70 6.22 -17.94
C LYS A 129 -14.58 6.17 -16.70
N GLN A 130 -15.02 7.34 -16.24
CA GLN A 130 -16.04 7.40 -15.20
C GLN A 130 -17.32 6.68 -15.64
N GLY A 131 -17.91 5.91 -14.74
CA GLY A 131 -19.18 5.22 -14.97
C GLY A 131 -19.14 3.98 -15.89
N ASP A 132 -17.95 3.54 -16.35
CA ASP A 132 -17.81 2.29 -17.12
C ASP A 132 -18.04 1.00 -16.32
N ARG A 133 -18.25 1.12 -15.00
CA ARG A 133 -18.46 -0.01 -14.07
C ARG A 133 -17.31 -1.03 -14.08
N GLN A 134 -16.09 -0.60 -14.39
CA GLN A 134 -14.88 -1.42 -14.24
C GLN A 134 -14.21 -1.15 -12.90
N VAL A 135 -13.74 -2.20 -12.24
CA VAL A 135 -12.59 -2.12 -11.33
C VAL A 135 -11.33 -1.96 -12.19
N PRO A 136 -10.43 -1.01 -11.87
CA PRO A 136 -9.21 -0.81 -12.64
C PRO A 136 -8.25 -2.00 -12.54
N GLU A 137 -7.41 -2.18 -13.54
CA GLU A 137 -6.34 -3.20 -13.58
C GLU A 137 -5.00 -2.47 -13.63
N GLY A 138 -4.06 -2.84 -12.75
CA GLY A 138 -2.80 -2.13 -12.63
C GLY A 138 -2.12 -2.29 -11.27
N ILE A 139 -1.07 -1.49 -11.07
CA ILE A 139 -0.26 -1.44 -9.85
C ILE A 139 -0.53 -0.12 -9.13
N TYR A 140 -1.01 -0.23 -7.90
CA TYR A 140 -1.50 0.87 -7.08
C TYR A 140 -0.86 0.87 -5.69
N ARG A 141 -1.02 1.98 -4.98
CA ARG A 141 -0.72 2.14 -3.57
C ARG A 141 -1.96 2.61 -2.82
N ILE A 142 -1.98 2.37 -1.52
CA ILE A 142 -2.99 2.98 -0.64
C ILE A 142 -2.62 4.45 -0.43
N THR A 143 -3.60 5.35 -0.56
CA THR A 143 -3.43 6.78 -0.24
C THR A 143 -4.01 7.11 1.12
N ASP A 144 -5.19 6.56 1.43
CA ASP A 144 -5.97 6.97 2.59
C ASP A 144 -6.71 5.78 3.24
N LEU A 145 -6.94 5.90 4.54
CA LEU A 145 -7.76 5.00 5.33
C LEU A 145 -8.96 5.78 5.87
N ASN A 146 -10.17 5.28 5.62
CA ASN A 146 -11.41 5.89 6.07
C ASN A 146 -12.15 4.99 7.10
N PRO A 147 -12.06 5.29 8.40
CA PRO A 147 -12.84 4.61 9.44
C PRO A 147 -14.36 4.81 9.32
N ASN A 148 -14.80 5.89 8.68
CA ASN A 148 -16.19 6.33 8.62
C ASN A 148 -16.85 6.05 7.26
N SER A 149 -16.33 5.07 6.52
CA SER A 149 -16.92 4.65 5.25
C SER A 149 -18.39 4.22 5.42
N HIS A 150 -19.26 4.71 4.55
CA HIS A 150 -20.64 4.21 4.41
C HIS A 150 -20.71 2.72 4.08
N TYR A 151 -19.61 2.12 3.65
CA TYR A 151 -19.47 0.70 3.32
C TYR A 151 -18.67 -0.10 4.35
N HIS A 152 -18.60 0.37 5.61
CA HIS A 152 -17.84 -0.24 6.71
C HIS A 152 -16.33 -0.33 6.44
N LEU A 153 -15.59 0.69 6.90
CA LEU A 153 -14.17 0.91 6.62
C LEU A 153 -13.86 1.00 5.11
N SER A 154 -12.86 1.78 4.72
CA SER A 154 -12.32 1.68 3.36
C SER A 154 -10.87 2.11 3.28
N MET A 155 -10.18 1.60 2.26
CA MET A 155 -8.82 1.95 1.90
C MET A 155 -8.84 2.48 0.47
N LYS A 156 -8.43 3.73 0.26
CA LYS A 156 -8.41 4.37 -1.06
C LYS A 156 -7.14 3.96 -1.81
N ILE A 157 -7.27 3.55 -3.07
CA ILE A 157 -6.11 3.36 -3.95
C ILE A 157 -5.84 4.65 -4.74
N ASN A 158 -4.62 4.82 -5.23
CA ASN A 158 -4.22 5.99 -6.02
C ASN A 158 -4.69 5.95 -7.49
N TYR A 159 -5.85 5.38 -7.79
CA TYR A 159 -6.43 5.45 -9.13
C TYR A 159 -7.13 6.82 -9.33
N PRO A 160 -6.95 7.49 -10.49
CA PRO A 160 -6.01 7.13 -11.55
C PRO A 160 -4.56 7.45 -11.14
N ASN A 161 -3.63 6.53 -11.41
CA ASN A 161 -2.20 6.71 -11.18
C ASN A 161 -1.52 7.32 -12.42
N GLU A 162 -0.19 7.45 -12.39
CA GLU A 162 0.57 7.99 -13.52
C GLU A 162 0.37 7.20 -14.82
N PHE A 163 0.40 5.86 -14.76
CA PHE A 163 0.15 5.01 -15.92
C PHE A 163 -1.24 5.24 -16.51
N ASP A 164 -2.28 5.29 -15.66
CA ASP A 164 -3.66 5.53 -16.07
C ASP A 164 -3.80 6.90 -16.77
N LEU A 165 -3.19 7.95 -16.19
CA LEU A 165 -3.25 9.32 -16.69
C LEU A 165 -2.51 9.47 -18.04
N THR A 166 -1.29 8.93 -18.14
CA THR A 166 -0.50 9.00 -19.39
C THR A 166 -1.23 8.33 -20.54
N HIS A 167 -1.78 7.14 -20.33
CA HIS A 167 -2.48 6.42 -21.40
C HIS A 167 -3.84 7.03 -21.72
N ALA A 168 -4.50 7.67 -20.74
CA ALA A 168 -5.70 8.44 -21.03
C ALA A 168 -5.42 9.66 -21.91
N GLU A 169 -4.33 10.38 -21.65
CA GLU A 169 -3.91 11.48 -22.52
C GLU A 169 -3.63 11.00 -23.95
N MET A 170 -2.91 9.88 -24.11
CA MET A 170 -2.64 9.27 -25.41
C MET A 170 -3.91 8.84 -26.16
N ASP A 171 -4.90 8.30 -25.44
CA ASP A 171 -6.19 7.89 -25.99
C ASP A 171 -7.16 9.07 -26.21
N GLY A 172 -6.80 10.29 -25.81
CA GLY A 172 -7.69 11.45 -25.83
C GLY A 172 -8.85 11.38 -24.82
N ARG A 173 -8.71 10.58 -23.76
CA ARG A 173 -9.67 10.42 -22.66
C ARG A 173 -9.35 11.41 -21.53
N SER A 174 -10.35 12.17 -21.08
CA SER A 174 -10.17 13.18 -20.02
C SER A 174 -10.93 12.89 -18.72
N ASP A 175 -11.90 11.97 -18.72
CA ASP A 175 -12.71 11.63 -17.54
C ASP A 175 -12.55 10.15 -17.17
N LEU A 176 -11.50 9.82 -16.41
CA LEU A 176 -11.23 8.48 -15.91
C LEU A 176 -12.07 8.13 -14.67
N GLY A 177 -12.68 9.13 -14.04
CA GLY A 177 -13.21 9.07 -12.68
C GLY A 177 -12.12 9.00 -11.62
N SER A 178 -12.55 8.70 -10.39
CA SER A 178 -11.72 8.65 -9.19
C SER A 178 -12.27 7.60 -8.21
N ASP A 179 -11.78 7.65 -6.96
CA ASP A 179 -12.50 7.09 -5.80
C ASP A 179 -12.74 5.57 -5.89
N ILE A 180 -11.66 4.88 -6.22
CA ILE A 180 -11.59 3.42 -6.14
C ILE A 180 -11.10 3.03 -4.74
N PHE A 181 -11.85 2.13 -4.11
CA PHE A 181 -11.59 1.69 -2.75
C PHE A 181 -11.58 0.17 -2.64
N ILE A 182 -10.90 -0.31 -1.61
CA ILE A 182 -11.11 -1.63 -1.01
C ILE A 182 -11.93 -1.39 0.25
N HIS A 183 -13.13 -1.96 0.36
CA HIS A 183 -14.07 -1.64 1.44
C HIS A 183 -14.84 -2.86 1.97
N GLY A 184 -15.61 -2.68 3.05
CA GLY A 184 -16.50 -3.70 3.62
C GLY A 184 -17.78 -3.91 2.81
N LYS A 185 -18.81 -4.48 3.44
CA LYS A 185 -20.06 -4.86 2.75
C LYS A 185 -19.83 -5.68 1.46
N ASP A 186 -20.87 -5.82 0.65
CA ASP A 186 -20.97 -6.85 -0.38
C ASP A 186 -21.43 -6.33 -1.75
N ALA A 187 -21.56 -5.01 -1.93
CA ALA A 187 -22.02 -4.38 -3.16
C ALA A 187 -21.01 -3.34 -3.69
N SER A 188 -20.83 -3.30 -5.01
CA SER A 188 -19.88 -2.40 -5.68
C SER A 188 -20.31 -2.12 -7.13
N ILE A 189 -19.91 -0.94 -7.63
CA ILE A 189 -20.01 -0.52 -9.05
C ILE A 189 -18.63 -0.14 -9.65
N GLY A 190 -17.53 -0.54 -9.01
CA GLY A 190 -16.16 -0.18 -9.44
C GLY A 190 -15.07 -0.28 -8.36
N CYS A 191 -15.43 -0.61 -7.13
CA CYS A 191 -14.53 -0.89 -6.01
C CYS A 191 -14.36 -2.41 -5.77
N LEU A 192 -13.47 -2.78 -4.85
CA LEU A 192 -13.34 -4.14 -4.31
C LEU A 192 -14.10 -4.25 -2.98
N ALA A 193 -15.29 -4.86 -2.99
CA ALA A 193 -16.07 -5.12 -1.78
C ALA A 193 -15.62 -6.45 -1.14
N MET A 194 -15.10 -6.39 0.08
CA MET A 194 -14.45 -7.51 0.76
C MET A 194 -15.28 -8.13 1.88
N GLY A 195 -16.38 -7.48 2.27
CA GLY A 195 -17.12 -7.81 3.49
C GLY A 195 -16.44 -7.33 4.76
N ASP A 196 -17.25 -7.13 5.80
CA ASP A 196 -16.85 -6.46 7.04
C ASP A 196 -15.75 -7.20 7.82
N ALA A 197 -15.70 -8.53 7.71
CA ALA A 197 -14.65 -9.31 8.35
C ALA A 197 -13.28 -9.09 7.68
N ALA A 198 -13.22 -9.20 6.35
CA ALA A 198 -11.98 -9.08 5.61
C ALA A 198 -11.44 -7.64 5.64
N ILE A 199 -12.31 -6.63 5.47
CA ILE A 199 -11.85 -5.25 5.48
C ILE A 199 -11.29 -4.84 6.85
N ARG A 200 -11.83 -5.36 7.97
CA ARG A 200 -11.26 -5.09 9.30
C ARG A 200 -9.83 -5.60 9.41
N GLU A 201 -9.57 -6.81 8.92
CA GLU A 201 -8.22 -7.39 8.88
C GLU A 201 -7.27 -6.55 8.01
N LEU A 202 -7.68 -6.25 6.78
CA LEU A 202 -6.87 -5.48 5.82
C LEU A 202 -6.62 -4.04 6.28
N PHE A 203 -7.64 -3.37 6.81
CA PHE A 203 -7.56 -1.98 7.28
C PHE A 203 -6.62 -1.84 8.48
N ILE A 204 -6.79 -2.70 9.49
CA ILE A 204 -5.93 -2.68 10.69
C ILE A 204 -4.49 -2.99 10.30
N LEU A 205 -4.26 -4.02 9.50
CA LEU A 205 -2.91 -4.39 9.09
C LEU A 205 -2.25 -3.26 8.28
N THR A 206 -2.98 -2.65 7.32
CA THR A 206 -2.49 -1.50 6.55
C THR A 206 -2.15 -0.32 7.45
N ALA A 207 -2.95 -0.05 8.48
CA ALA A 207 -2.67 1.00 9.45
C ALA A 207 -1.42 0.71 10.30
N GLN A 208 -1.15 -0.56 10.66
CA GLN A 208 0.05 -0.95 11.40
C GLN A 208 1.32 -0.89 10.54
N VAL A 209 1.22 -1.33 9.28
CA VAL A 209 2.34 -1.39 8.31
C VAL A 209 2.66 -0.01 7.75
N GLY A 210 1.65 0.86 7.64
CA GLY A 210 1.73 2.18 7.02
C GLY A 210 1.49 2.11 5.52
N VAL A 211 0.67 3.03 5.01
CA VAL A 211 0.16 3.02 3.61
C VAL A 211 1.28 3.02 2.55
N ASN A 212 2.44 3.60 2.86
CA ASN A 212 3.60 3.64 1.96
C ASN A 212 4.28 2.28 1.78
N ASN A 213 4.01 1.33 2.68
CA ASN A 213 4.58 -0.02 2.65
C ASN A 213 3.56 -1.06 2.16
N VAL A 214 2.46 -0.59 1.54
CA VAL A 214 1.40 -1.44 0.98
C VAL A 214 1.32 -1.26 -0.53
N LYS A 215 1.58 -2.34 -1.26
CA LYS A 215 1.35 -2.42 -2.71
C LYS A 215 0.01 -3.10 -2.99
N VAL A 216 -0.71 -2.63 -3.99
CA VAL A 216 -1.95 -3.26 -4.48
C VAL A 216 -1.77 -3.56 -5.96
N VAL A 217 -2.00 -4.80 -6.37
CA VAL A 217 -1.97 -5.21 -7.78
C VAL A 217 -3.34 -5.78 -8.10
N ILE A 218 -4.00 -5.24 -9.13
CA ILE A 218 -5.30 -5.73 -9.58
C ILE A 218 -5.14 -6.27 -10.99
N ALA A 219 -5.46 -7.55 -11.18
CA ALA A 219 -5.32 -8.28 -12.42
C ALA A 219 -6.67 -8.86 -12.88
N PRO A 220 -6.86 -9.09 -14.20
CA PRO A 220 -8.06 -9.74 -14.71
C PRO A 220 -8.21 -11.17 -14.14
N HIS A 221 -7.11 -11.93 -14.08
CA HIS A 221 -7.03 -13.26 -13.49
C HIS A 221 -5.62 -13.55 -12.97
N ASP A 222 -5.39 -14.71 -12.34
CA ASP A 222 -4.07 -15.10 -11.85
C ASP A 222 -3.13 -15.49 -13.00
N PRO A 223 -2.04 -14.74 -13.28
CA PRO A 223 -1.11 -15.04 -14.36
C PRO A 223 -0.32 -16.33 -14.14
N LYS A 224 -0.30 -16.86 -12.90
CA LYS A 224 0.33 -18.15 -12.58
C LYS A 224 -0.45 -19.33 -13.17
N SER A 225 -1.75 -19.14 -13.43
CA SER A 225 -2.61 -20.16 -14.04
C SER A 225 -2.45 -20.17 -15.56
N TYR A 226 -2.44 -18.98 -16.18
CA TYR A 226 -2.16 -18.76 -17.60
C TYR A 226 -1.77 -17.29 -17.82
N PRO A 227 -0.97 -16.95 -18.85
CA PRO A 227 -0.50 -15.58 -19.06
C PRO A 227 -1.64 -14.58 -19.29
N LEU A 228 -1.48 -13.35 -18.78
CA LEU A 228 -2.36 -12.25 -19.16
C LEU A 228 -2.16 -11.91 -20.64
N ALA A 229 -3.25 -11.80 -21.39
CA ALA A 229 -3.21 -11.47 -22.81
C ALA A 229 -4.19 -10.35 -23.12
N SER A 230 -3.73 -9.37 -23.90
CA SER A 230 -4.59 -8.31 -24.44
C SER A 230 -5.42 -8.86 -25.63
N SER A 231 -6.53 -8.20 -25.95
CA SER A 231 -7.39 -8.49 -27.10
C SER A 231 -7.46 -7.29 -28.04
N GLU A 232 -7.95 -7.50 -29.26
CA GLU A 232 -8.19 -6.41 -30.23
C GLU A 232 -9.22 -5.37 -29.75
N GLU A 233 -10.07 -5.74 -28.78
CA GLU A 233 -11.09 -4.87 -28.20
C GLU A 233 -10.51 -3.92 -27.12
N LEU A 234 -9.31 -4.22 -26.62
CA LEU A 234 -8.64 -3.43 -25.59
C LEU A 234 -7.65 -2.45 -26.21
N PRO A 235 -7.35 -1.32 -25.53
CA PRO A 235 -6.33 -0.40 -26.00
C PRO A 235 -4.97 -1.10 -26.19
N VAL A 236 -4.21 -0.70 -27.21
CA VAL A 236 -2.93 -1.35 -27.60
C VAL A 236 -1.94 -1.43 -26.44
N TRP A 237 -1.91 -0.39 -25.60
CA TRP A 237 -1.06 -0.30 -24.41
C TRP A 237 -1.41 -1.32 -23.32
N THR A 238 -2.55 -2.00 -23.41
CA THR A 238 -2.93 -3.05 -22.44
C THR A 238 -1.94 -4.21 -22.44
N SER A 239 -1.26 -4.46 -23.56
CA SER A 239 -0.15 -5.44 -23.63
C SER A 239 1.00 -5.09 -22.68
N GLU A 240 1.38 -3.81 -22.60
CA GLU A 240 2.38 -3.30 -21.66
C GLU A 240 1.88 -3.40 -20.22
N LEU A 241 0.64 -2.95 -19.96
CA LEU A 241 0.01 -3.06 -18.63
C LEU A 241 0.07 -4.51 -18.10
N TYR A 242 -0.30 -5.47 -18.95
CA TYR A 242 -0.36 -6.88 -18.58
C TYR A 242 1.03 -7.50 -18.37
N ALA A 243 2.04 -7.05 -19.11
CA ALA A 243 3.43 -7.41 -18.84
C ALA A 243 3.89 -6.88 -17.46
N MET A 244 3.59 -5.62 -17.15
CA MET A 244 3.94 -5.01 -15.86
C MET A 244 3.25 -5.72 -14.68
N ILE A 245 1.94 -5.97 -14.78
CA ILE A 245 1.17 -6.70 -13.76
C ILE A 245 1.75 -8.11 -13.56
N SER A 246 2.04 -8.83 -14.65
CA SER A 246 2.61 -10.18 -14.58
C SER A 246 3.97 -10.19 -13.89
N GLN A 247 4.86 -9.25 -14.25
CA GLN A 247 6.17 -9.10 -13.64
C GLN A 247 6.08 -8.79 -12.14
N GLU A 248 5.15 -7.91 -11.75
CA GLU A 248 4.96 -7.56 -10.34
C GLU A 248 4.42 -8.73 -9.52
N ILE A 249 3.44 -9.47 -10.05
CA ILE A 249 2.93 -10.69 -9.40
C ILE A 249 4.05 -11.73 -9.30
N GLU A 250 4.87 -11.90 -10.33
CA GLU A 250 6.03 -12.80 -10.27
C GLU A 250 7.03 -12.34 -9.20
N ALA A 251 7.33 -11.04 -9.10
CA ALA A 251 8.23 -10.51 -8.08
C ALA A 251 7.74 -10.73 -6.65
N VAL A 252 6.42 -10.66 -6.42
CA VAL A 252 5.81 -10.94 -5.10
C VAL A 252 5.73 -12.44 -4.81
N THR A 253 5.48 -13.27 -5.82
CA THR A 253 5.15 -14.69 -5.60
C THR A 253 6.33 -15.64 -5.78
N SER A 254 7.41 -15.20 -6.45
CA SER A 254 8.60 -16.01 -6.66
C SER A 254 9.35 -16.24 -5.37
N LYS A 255 9.88 -17.46 -5.21
CA LYS A 255 10.94 -17.72 -4.23
C LYS A 255 12.26 -17.43 -4.92
N VAL A 256 13.04 -16.45 -4.46
CA VAL A 256 14.46 -16.38 -4.84
C VAL A 256 15.08 -17.76 -4.52
N LYS A 257 15.54 -18.46 -5.57
CA LYS A 257 16.40 -19.63 -5.40
C LYS A 257 17.62 -19.11 -4.65
N SER A 258 17.79 -19.52 -3.38
CA SER A 258 19.00 -19.22 -2.62
C SER A 258 20.20 -19.52 -3.51
N ALA A 259 21.03 -18.50 -3.77
CA ALA A 259 22.31 -18.68 -4.45
C ALA A 259 23.02 -19.85 -3.79
N LYS A 260 23.40 -20.85 -4.60
CA LYS A 260 24.17 -22.01 -4.15
C LYS A 260 25.33 -21.49 -3.29
N SER A 261 25.40 -21.93 -2.04
CA SER A 261 26.58 -21.72 -1.21
C SER A 261 27.81 -22.14 -2.01
N PRO A 262 28.89 -21.33 -2.06
CA PRO A 262 30.12 -21.76 -2.70
C PRO A 262 30.57 -23.05 -2.00
N GLY A 263 30.70 -24.11 -2.79
CA GLY A 263 31.08 -25.43 -2.30
C GLY A 263 32.36 -25.33 -1.50
N TYR A 264 32.35 -25.92 -0.31
CA TYR A 264 33.58 -26.23 0.41
C TYR A 264 34.43 -27.13 -0.50
N THR A 265 35.51 -26.55 -1.03
CA THR A 265 36.58 -27.29 -1.70
C THR A 265 37.13 -28.30 -0.70
N GLN A 266 37.07 -29.59 -1.03
CA GLN A 266 37.84 -30.59 -0.31
C GLN A 266 39.33 -30.25 -0.47
N GLN A 267 39.94 -29.80 0.62
CA GLN A 267 41.39 -29.72 0.74
C GLN A 267 41.94 -31.14 0.75
N ASN A 268 42.64 -31.51 -0.32
CA ASN A 268 43.64 -32.56 -0.30
C ASN A 268 44.68 -32.21 0.76
N LEU A 269 44.85 -33.09 1.75
CA LEU A 269 46.01 -33.13 2.62
C LEU A 269 46.66 -34.52 2.55
N PRO A 270 47.98 -34.59 2.75
CA PRO A 270 48.87 -35.37 1.88
C PRO A 270 49.02 -36.84 2.26
N VAL A 271 49.32 -37.64 1.24
CA VAL A 271 49.83 -39.00 1.35
C VAL A 271 51.16 -38.95 2.11
N ASN A 272 51.19 -39.51 3.31
CA ASN A 272 52.43 -39.68 4.08
C ASN A 272 53.17 -40.90 3.54
N SER A 273 54.41 -40.69 3.12
CA SER A 273 55.29 -41.67 2.49
C SER A 273 56.47 -41.99 3.41
N GLY A 274 56.58 -43.26 3.83
CA GLY A 274 57.80 -43.92 4.36
C GLY A 274 58.32 -43.39 5.70
N TYR A 275 59.02 -44.16 6.54
CA TYR A 275 59.91 -45.29 6.24
C TYR A 275 60.05 -46.21 7.45
N TYR A 276 60.63 -47.38 7.18
CA TYR A 276 61.50 -48.14 8.10
C TYR A 276 62.50 -47.24 8.85
#